data_AF-A0A662G5G9-F1
#
_entry.id   AF-A0A662G5G9-F1
#
_cell.length_a   1.000
_cell.length_b   1.000
_cell.length_c   1.000
_cell.angle_alpha   90.00
_cell.angle_beta   90.00
_cell.angle_gamma   90.00
#
_symmetry.space_group_name_H-M   'P 1'
#
loop_
_entity.id
_entity.type
_entity.pdbx_description
1 polymer ?
#
loop_
_entity_poly.entity_id
_entity_poly.type
_entity_poly.pdbx_seq_one_letter_code
_entity_poly.pdbx_strand_id
1 'polypeptide(L)'
;MKRVLYLIVDQLAGHWEESVKIEETNYPPVNVKGYHELGLIPNFSYLIKNGLWVRRPWNRGKCDTSHGMKYLATGSYSDEGCYKQGKPWYLKVKEGFFEFAKRYYKEKIEIGVFSNSPWLARGYFYTPVSMHGLVSGHYSDETILKDHAFPWMEEVVPNWNLVHI
;
A
#
# COMPACT_ATOMS: atom_id res chain seq x y z
N MET A 1 -11.51 17.88 -6.53
CA MET A 1 -10.19 17.21 -6.66
C MET A 1 -10.43 15.79 -7.14
N LYS A 2 -9.53 15.17 -7.90
CA LYS A 2 -9.70 13.74 -8.26
C LYS A 2 -9.51 12.89 -7.00
N ARG A 3 -10.26 11.79 -6.91
CA ARG A 3 -10.10 10.79 -5.84
C ARG A 3 -9.02 9.79 -6.21
N VAL A 4 -8.20 9.41 -5.23
CA VAL A 4 -7.17 8.39 -5.35
C VAL A 4 -7.35 7.40 -4.21
N LEU A 5 -7.70 6.15 -4.57
CA LEU A 5 -7.63 5.01 -3.67
C LEU A 5 -6.30 4.29 -3.92
N TYR A 6 -5.47 4.21 -2.90
CA TYR A 6 -4.12 3.67 -2.95
C TYR A 6 -4.03 2.37 -2.15
N LEU A 7 -4.31 1.26 -2.83
CA LEU A 7 -4.34 -0.08 -2.27
C LEU A 7 -2.97 -0.77 -2.44
N ILE A 8 -2.39 -1.23 -1.33
CA ILE A 8 -1.20 -2.08 -1.32
C ILE A 8 -1.59 -3.44 -0.74
N VAL A 9 -1.37 -4.49 -1.52
CA VAL A 9 -1.55 -5.87 -1.04
C VAL A 9 -0.18 -6.47 -0.79
N ASP A 10 0.06 -6.90 0.45
CA ASP A 10 1.32 -7.52 0.83
C ASP A 10 1.49 -8.88 0.12
N GLN A 11 2.69 -9.12 -0.38
CA GLN A 11 3.10 -10.38 -1.03
C GLN A 11 2.13 -10.92 -2.12
N LEU A 12 1.40 -10.03 -2.81
CA LEU A 12 0.34 -10.41 -3.76
C LEU A 12 0.78 -11.42 -4.84
N ALA A 13 2.00 -11.27 -5.37
CA ALA A 13 2.52 -12.15 -6.41
C ALA A 13 3.34 -13.29 -5.80
N GLY A 14 2.98 -14.54 -6.11
CA GLY A 14 3.75 -15.72 -5.71
C GLY A 14 3.26 -16.43 -4.45
N HIS A 15 2.27 -15.87 -3.75
CA HIS A 15 1.78 -16.41 -2.47
C HIS A 15 0.30 -16.82 -2.50
N TRP A 16 -0.37 -16.71 -3.66
CA TRP A 16 -1.82 -16.90 -3.75
C TRP A 16 -2.27 -18.26 -4.28
N GLU A 17 -1.49 -18.87 -5.17
CA GLU A 17 -1.78 -20.18 -5.76
C GLU A 17 -0.45 -20.80 -6.18
N GLU A 18 -0.08 -21.92 -5.56
CA GLU A 18 1.23 -22.56 -5.73
C GLU A 18 1.44 -23.13 -7.13
N SER A 19 0.34 -23.46 -7.82
CA SER A 19 0.38 -23.95 -9.20
C SER A 19 0.77 -22.88 -10.22
N VAL A 20 0.66 -21.59 -9.87
CA VAL A 20 1.10 -20.51 -10.75
C VAL A 20 2.61 -20.32 -10.60
N LYS A 21 3.36 -20.57 -11.67
CA LYS A 21 4.82 -20.44 -11.73
C LYS A 21 5.24 -19.71 -12.99
N ILE A 22 6.47 -19.17 -12.99
CA ILE A 22 7.07 -18.67 -14.22
C ILE A 22 7.37 -19.88 -15.12
N GLU A 23 6.87 -19.84 -16.36
CA GLU A 23 7.04 -20.90 -17.36
C GLU A 23 8.50 -21.35 -17.48
N GLU A 24 8.73 -22.65 -17.61
CA GLU A 24 10.06 -23.27 -17.67
C GLU A 24 10.93 -23.08 -16.41
N THR A 25 10.33 -22.61 -15.30
CA THR A 25 11.00 -22.50 -14.01
C THR A 25 10.14 -23.06 -12.87
N ASN A 26 10.75 -23.24 -11.70
CA ASN A 26 10.03 -23.55 -10.46
C ASN A 26 9.85 -22.33 -9.55
N TYR A 27 10.07 -21.11 -10.07
CA TYR A 27 9.98 -19.89 -9.28
C TYR A 27 8.54 -19.33 -9.25
N PRO A 28 8.14 -18.70 -8.13
CA PRO A 28 6.87 -18.00 -8.04
C PRO A 28 6.80 -16.84 -9.05
N PRO A 29 5.60 -16.48 -9.54
CA PRO A 29 5.42 -15.35 -10.44
C PRO A 29 5.81 -14.04 -9.77
N VAL A 30 6.50 -13.17 -10.53
CA VAL A 30 6.94 -11.83 -10.06
C VAL A 30 5.83 -10.76 -10.09
N ASN A 31 4.67 -11.10 -10.63
CA ASN A 31 3.51 -10.22 -10.74
C ASN A 31 2.24 -11.06 -10.93
N VAL A 32 1.10 -10.38 -11.11
CA VAL A 32 -0.20 -11.04 -11.22
C VAL A 32 -0.56 -11.58 -12.62
N LYS A 33 0.34 -11.49 -13.61
CA LYS A 33 0.05 -11.88 -15.02
C LYS A 33 -0.33 -13.35 -15.16
N GLY A 34 0.38 -14.27 -14.49
CA GLY A 34 0.07 -15.71 -14.57
C GLY A 34 -1.33 -16.01 -14.04
N TYR A 35 -1.70 -15.43 -12.89
CA TYR A 35 -3.04 -15.53 -12.32
C TYR A 35 -4.11 -14.94 -13.24
N HIS A 36 -3.80 -13.83 -13.91
CA HIS A 36 -4.68 -13.19 -14.88
C HIS A 36 -4.97 -14.09 -16.09
N GLU A 37 -3.93 -14.71 -16.65
CA GLU A 37 -4.03 -15.60 -17.81
C GLU A 37 -4.81 -16.88 -17.48
N LEU A 38 -4.75 -17.33 -16.23
CA LEU A 38 -5.52 -18.46 -15.71
C LEU A 38 -6.92 -18.09 -15.19
N GLY A 39 -7.28 -16.80 -15.21
CA GLY A 39 -8.60 -16.33 -14.76
C GLY A 39 -8.85 -16.40 -13.25
N LEU A 40 -7.80 -16.54 -12.44
CA LEU A 40 -7.91 -16.74 -10.98
C LEU A 40 -8.23 -15.45 -10.21
N ILE A 41 -8.03 -14.29 -10.83
CA ILE A 41 -8.09 -12.98 -10.18
C ILE A 41 -9.02 -12.03 -10.94
N PRO A 42 -10.34 -12.29 -10.96
CA PRO A 42 -11.27 -11.58 -11.86
C PRO A 42 -11.28 -10.06 -11.65
N ASN A 43 -11.20 -9.59 -10.41
CA ASN A 43 -11.18 -8.16 -10.09
C ASN A 43 -9.90 -7.46 -10.60
N PHE A 44 -8.72 -8.04 -10.33
CA PHE A 44 -7.47 -7.52 -10.89
C PHE A 44 -7.41 -7.66 -12.41
N SER A 45 -8.01 -8.72 -12.96
CA SER A 45 -8.11 -8.92 -14.41
C SER A 45 -8.92 -7.83 -15.09
N TYR A 46 -9.99 -7.37 -14.46
CA TYR A 46 -10.74 -6.21 -14.92
C TYR A 46 -9.86 -4.94 -14.94
N LEU A 47 -9.08 -4.70 -13.88
CA LEU A 47 -8.16 -3.55 -13.81
C LEU A 47 -7.06 -3.61 -14.87
N ILE A 48 -6.49 -4.79 -15.13
CA ILE A 48 -5.48 -4.99 -16.17
C ILE A 48 -6.05 -4.70 -17.57
N LYS A 49 -7.28 -5.16 -17.85
CA LYS A 49 -7.94 -5.01 -19.16
C LYS A 49 -8.45 -3.58 -19.43
N ASN A 50 -8.86 -2.87 -18.39
CA ASN A 50 -9.54 -1.57 -18.51
C ASN A 50 -8.69 -0.39 -18.00
N GLY A 51 -7.46 -0.64 -17.56
CA GLY A 51 -6.59 0.35 -16.95
C GLY A 51 -5.16 0.30 -17.49
N LEU A 52 -4.29 1.06 -16.84
CA LEU A 52 -2.85 1.01 -17.10
C LEU A 52 -2.22 -0.06 -16.21
N TRP A 53 -1.59 -1.05 -16.85
CA TRP A 53 -0.89 -2.13 -16.17
C TRP A 53 0.60 -2.12 -16.49
N VAL A 54 1.43 -2.26 -15.45
CA VAL A 54 2.87 -2.38 -15.60
C VAL A 54 3.25 -3.86 -15.63
N ARG A 55 3.63 -4.36 -16.81
CA ARG A 55 3.97 -5.78 -17.02
C ARG A 55 5.18 -6.26 -16.22
N ARG A 56 6.13 -5.37 -15.87
CA ARG A 56 7.39 -5.74 -15.20
C ARG A 56 7.69 -4.76 -14.07
N PRO A 57 6.92 -4.78 -12.96
CA PRO A 57 7.24 -3.98 -11.79
C PRO A 57 8.51 -4.53 -11.14
N TRP A 58 9.32 -3.65 -10.53
CA TRP A 58 10.57 -4.04 -9.89
C TRP A 58 10.68 -3.44 -8.50
N ASN A 59 10.64 -4.29 -7.46
CA ASN A 59 10.89 -3.88 -6.08
C ASN A 59 12.32 -4.28 -5.66
N ARG A 60 13.32 -3.52 -6.11
CA ARG A 60 14.76 -3.73 -5.80
C ARG A 60 15.28 -5.17 -6.01
N GLY A 61 14.56 -6.02 -6.74
CA GLY A 61 14.89 -7.44 -6.92
C GLY A 61 14.80 -8.29 -5.65
N LYS A 62 14.10 -7.82 -4.60
CA LYS A 62 13.92 -8.56 -3.35
C LYS A 62 12.43 -8.64 -3.00
N CYS A 63 11.98 -9.83 -2.60
CA CYS A 63 10.65 -10.01 -2.01
C CYS A 63 10.67 -9.48 -0.56
N ASP A 64 10.58 -8.16 -0.43
CA ASP A 64 10.59 -7.47 0.87
C ASP A 64 9.63 -6.26 0.83
N THR A 65 8.54 -6.41 1.56
CA THR A 65 7.49 -5.41 1.77
C THR A 65 8.07 -4.09 2.23
N SER A 66 9.04 -4.10 3.14
CA SER A 66 9.63 -2.88 3.73
C SER A 66 10.28 -1.98 2.68
N HIS A 67 10.97 -2.57 1.70
CA HIS A 67 11.58 -1.81 0.61
C HIS A 67 10.54 -1.22 -0.33
N GLY A 68 9.47 -1.99 -0.62
CA GLY A 68 8.36 -1.54 -1.44
C GLY A 68 7.64 -0.36 -0.79
N MET A 69 7.21 -0.54 0.47
CA MET A 69 6.53 0.49 1.26
C MET A 69 7.34 1.79 1.35
N LYS A 70 8.64 1.67 1.59
CA LYS A 70 9.55 2.82 1.61
C LYS A 70 9.59 3.56 0.27
N TYR A 71 9.85 2.85 -0.82
CA TYR A 71 9.94 3.49 -2.14
C TYR A 71 8.60 4.12 -2.54
N LEU A 72 7.49 3.46 -2.23
CA LEU A 72 6.16 3.98 -2.49
C LEU A 72 5.84 5.22 -1.65
N ALA A 73 6.36 5.31 -0.43
CA ALA A 73 6.16 6.46 0.44
C ALA A 73 7.08 7.64 0.10
N THR A 74 8.33 7.39 -0.35
CA THR A 74 9.35 8.46 -0.47
C THR A 74 9.91 8.66 -1.89
N GLY A 75 9.64 7.74 -2.81
CA GLY A 75 10.25 7.69 -4.14
C GLY A 75 11.72 7.25 -4.14
N SER A 76 12.25 6.77 -2.99
CA SER A 76 13.68 6.51 -2.80
C SER A 76 13.94 5.21 -2.05
N TYR A 77 14.92 4.44 -2.52
CA TYR A 77 15.47 3.30 -1.78
C TYR A 77 16.61 3.68 -0.83
N SER A 78 17.03 4.93 -0.80
CA SER A 78 18.24 5.38 -0.08
C SER A 78 17.99 5.77 1.37
N ASP A 79 16.74 6.06 1.75
CA ASP A 79 16.46 6.65 3.07
C ASP A 79 16.73 5.70 4.25
N GLU A 80 17.25 6.18 5.36
CA GLU A 80 17.55 5.27 6.48
C GLU A 80 16.28 4.94 7.28
N GLY A 81 15.92 3.66 7.33
CA GLY A 81 14.90 3.16 8.25
C GLY A 81 15.46 2.98 9.66
N CYS A 82 14.77 3.52 10.66
CA CYS A 82 15.10 3.29 12.07
C CYS A 82 14.35 2.07 12.59
N TYR A 83 14.94 0.89 12.43
CA TYR A 83 14.42 -0.36 12.98
C TYR A 83 15.37 -0.87 14.06
N LYS A 84 15.09 -0.51 15.32
CA LYS A 84 15.82 -1.06 16.48
C LYS A 84 14.83 -1.39 17.58
N GLN A 85 15.05 -2.53 18.24
CA GLN A 85 14.31 -2.88 19.44
C GLN A 85 14.39 -1.71 20.45
N GLY A 86 13.23 -1.25 20.92
CA GLY A 86 13.13 -0.09 21.82
C GLY A 86 13.23 1.30 21.16
N LYS A 87 13.24 1.40 19.83
CA LYS A 87 13.15 2.69 19.11
C LYS A 87 11.88 2.78 18.25
N PRO A 88 11.30 3.98 18.07
CA PRO A 88 10.17 4.15 17.18
C PRO A 88 10.56 3.79 15.74
N TRP A 89 9.65 3.12 15.05
CA TRP A 89 9.82 2.67 13.67
C TRP A 89 9.52 3.86 12.76
N TYR A 90 10.51 4.50 12.13
CA TYR A 90 10.27 5.62 11.20
C TYR A 90 11.36 5.70 10.14
N LEU A 91 11.09 6.40 9.04
CA LEU A 91 12.11 6.73 8.03
C LEU A 91 12.76 8.08 8.36
N LYS A 92 14.08 8.14 8.32
CA LYS A 92 14.82 9.40 8.36
C LYS A 92 14.72 10.10 7.01
N VAL A 93 13.56 10.68 6.75
CA VAL A 93 13.30 11.53 5.59
C VAL A 93 12.85 12.91 6.03
N LYS A 94 13.06 13.88 5.14
CA LYS A 94 12.49 15.22 5.33
C LYS A 94 10.96 15.13 5.41
N GLU A 95 10.37 14.38 4.49
CA GLU A 95 8.92 14.27 4.29
C GLU A 95 8.56 13.07 3.38
N GLY A 96 7.52 12.30 3.73
CA GLY A 96 6.91 11.30 2.84
C GLY A 96 5.79 11.88 1.94
N PHE A 97 5.33 11.13 0.94
CA PHE A 97 4.33 11.60 -0.04
C PHE A 97 3.02 12.09 0.60
N PHE A 98 2.52 11.38 1.60
CA PHE A 98 1.26 11.72 2.27
C PHE A 98 1.40 12.98 3.14
N GLU A 99 2.54 13.13 3.83
CA GLU A 99 2.90 14.35 4.55
C GLU A 99 2.98 15.55 3.58
N PHE A 100 3.66 15.36 2.44
CA PHE A 100 3.75 16.37 1.38
C PHE A 100 2.36 16.77 0.87
N ALA A 101 1.49 15.80 0.57
CA ALA A 101 0.15 16.06 0.07
C ALA A 101 -0.66 16.90 1.06
N LYS A 102 -0.65 16.54 2.35
CA LYS A 102 -1.33 17.32 3.39
C LYS A 102 -0.74 18.71 3.54
N ARG A 103 0.59 18.87 3.53
CA ARG A 103 1.24 20.19 3.63
C ARG A 103 0.93 21.08 2.42
N TYR A 104 0.95 20.52 1.22
CA TYR A 104 0.72 21.25 -0.02
C TYR A 104 -0.74 21.72 -0.15
N TYR A 105 -1.70 20.83 0.07
CA TYR A 105 -3.12 21.14 -0.08
C TYR A 105 -3.80 21.66 1.20
N LYS A 106 -3.17 21.51 2.37
CA LYS A 106 -3.68 21.97 3.67
C LYS A 106 -5.06 21.38 3.98
N GLU A 107 -6.03 22.22 4.31
CA GLU A 107 -7.42 21.81 4.59
C GLU A 107 -8.25 21.54 3.34
N LYS A 108 -7.66 21.62 2.14
CA LYS A 108 -8.37 21.31 0.88
C LYS A 108 -8.28 19.84 0.48
N ILE A 109 -7.54 19.03 1.24
CA ILE A 109 -7.39 17.60 1.00
C ILE A 109 -7.86 16.81 2.21
N GLU A 110 -8.78 15.90 1.95
CA GLU A 110 -9.21 14.88 2.89
C GLU A 110 -8.44 13.59 2.62
N ILE A 111 -7.69 13.14 3.62
CA ILE A 111 -6.82 11.98 3.54
C ILE A 111 -7.34 10.92 4.52
N GLY A 112 -7.28 9.65 4.17
CA GLY A 112 -7.53 8.54 5.08
C GLY A 112 -6.41 7.51 4.97
N VAL A 113 -5.87 7.04 6.10
CA VAL A 113 -4.77 6.08 6.11
C VAL A 113 -5.15 4.91 6.99
N PHE A 114 -5.39 3.75 6.37
CA PHE A 114 -5.84 2.50 6.99
C PHE A 114 -4.78 1.44 6.81
N SER A 115 -3.87 1.31 7.78
CA SER A 115 -2.75 0.37 7.69
C SER A 115 -2.31 -0.05 9.08
N ASN A 116 -1.44 -1.07 9.15
CA ASN A 116 -0.80 -1.52 10.37
C ASN A 116 0.56 -0.85 10.60
N SER A 117 1.03 -0.88 11.85
CA SER A 117 2.42 -0.55 12.19
C SER A 117 3.38 -1.50 11.44
N PRO A 118 4.50 -1.02 10.88
CA PRO A 118 5.09 0.31 11.07
C PRO A 118 4.72 1.36 10.02
N TRP A 119 3.85 1.05 9.06
CA TRP A 119 3.61 1.89 7.87
C TRP A 119 2.84 3.19 8.15
N LEU A 120 2.31 3.32 9.36
CA LEU A 120 1.69 4.55 9.86
C LEU A 120 2.69 5.57 10.37
N ALA A 121 3.98 5.24 10.46
CA ALA A 121 4.96 6.13 11.06
C ALA A 121 5.53 7.16 10.08
N ARG A 122 6.13 8.22 10.64
CA ARG A 122 6.71 9.33 9.87
C ARG A 122 7.60 8.84 8.72
N GLY A 123 7.42 9.46 7.56
CA GLY A 123 8.10 9.11 6.32
C GLY A 123 7.47 7.96 5.54
N TYR A 124 6.57 7.16 6.13
CA TYR A 124 5.69 6.24 5.41
C TYR A 124 4.39 6.95 4.98
N PHE A 125 3.23 6.35 5.24
CA PHE A 125 1.93 6.90 4.90
C PHE A 125 1.36 7.77 6.03
N TYR A 126 2.22 8.29 6.90
CA TYR A 126 1.85 9.11 8.05
C TYR A 126 1.19 10.43 7.64
N THR A 127 0.14 10.79 8.37
CA THR A 127 -0.49 12.12 8.34
C THR A 127 -1.07 12.43 9.72
N PRO A 128 -0.68 13.51 10.42
CA PRO A 128 -1.07 13.73 11.82
C PRO A 128 -2.58 13.74 12.11
N VAL A 129 -3.41 14.05 11.11
CA VAL A 129 -4.85 14.30 11.28
C VAL A 129 -5.76 13.22 10.68
N SER A 130 -5.18 12.20 10.04
CA SER A 130 -5.93 11.27 9.18
C SER A 130 -5.47 9.81 9.30
N MET A 131 -4.75 9.48 10.38
CA MET A 131 -4.39 8.09 10.67
C MET A 131 -5.57 7.38 11.32
N HIS A 132 -6.07 6.39 10.61
CA HIS A 132 -7.09 5.46 11.08
C HIS A 132 -6.44 4.08 11.10
N GLY A 133 -5.57 3.87 12.08
CA GLY A 133 -4.83 2.64 12.23
C GLY A 133 -4.69 2.28 13.70
N LEU A 134 -4.92 1.02 14.01
CA LEU A 134 -4.86 0.52 15.36
C LEU A 134 -3.39 0.25 15.70
N VAL A 135 -2.84 1.12 16.56
CA VAL A 135 -1.42 1.15 16.95
C VAL A 135 -0.95 -0.16 17.62
N SER A 136 -1.88 -1.06 17.96
CA SER A 136 -1.61 -2.32 18.65
C SER A 136 -2.53 -3.45 18.19
N GLY A 137 -2.30 -4.01 17.01
CA GLY A 137 -2.91 -5.28 16.59
C GLY A 137 -2.65 -5.60 15.13
N HIS A 138 -2.43 -6.87 14.80
CA HIS A 138 -2.60 -7.33 13.42
C HIS A 138 -4.10 -7.53 13.20
N TYR A 139 -4.72 -6.63 12.46
CA TYR A 139 -6.11 -6.78 12.03
C TYR A 139 -6.16 -7.55 10.72
N SER A 140 -7.19 -8.35 10.53
CA SER A 140 -7.45 -8.96 9.23
C SER A 140 -7.79 -7.89 8.20
N ASP A 141 -7.48 -8.17 6.94
CA ASP A 141 -7.84 -7.28 5.82
C ASP A 141 -9.35 -6.96 5.82
N GLU A 142 -10.17 -7.95 6.18
CA GLU A 142 -11.62 -7.79 6.27
C GLU A 142 -12.03 -6.74 7.31
N THR A 143 -11.42 -6.75 8.50
CA THR A 143 -11.71 -5.75 9.54
C THR A 143 -11.23 -4.36 9.12
N ILE A 144 -10.03 -4.23 8.55
CA ILE A 144 -9.52 -2.95 8.04
C ILE A 144 -10.49 -2.38 7.00
N LEU A 145 -11.00 -3.21 6.10
CA LEU A 145 -11.91 -2.77 5.04
C LEU A 145 -13.32 -2.46 5.56
N LYS A 146 -13.99 -3.46 6.16
CA LYS A 146 -15.42 -3.37 6.50
C LYS A 146 -15.70 -2.51 7.72
N ASP A 147 -14.83 -2.53 8.72
CA ASP A 147 -15.11 -1.88 10.01
C ASP A 147 -14.48 -0.48 10.08
N HIS A 148 -13.54 -0.16 9.18
CA HIS A 148 -12.80 1.10 9.22
C HIS A 148 -12.81 1.86 7.88
N ALA A 149 -12.24 1.29 6.81
CA ALA A 149 -12.03 2.03 5.58
C ALA A 149 -13.34 2.39 4.88
N PHE A 150 -14.25 1.42 4.69
CA PHE A 150 -15.53 1.67 4.02
C PHE A 150 -16.44 2.61 4.81
N PRO A 151 -16.70 2.39 6.13
CA PRO A 151 -17.51 3.32 6.90
C PRO A 151 -16.94 4.75 6.92
N TRP A 152 -15.63 4.89 7.01
CA TRP A 152 -15.01 6.21 6.96
C TRP A 152 -15.19 6.89 5.59
N MET A 153 -15.00 6.15 4.50
CA MET A 153 -15.14 6.69 3.14
C MET A 153 -16.58 6.98 2.73
N GLU A 154 -17.55 6.27 3.28
CA GLU A 154 -18.96 6.36 2.89
C GLU A 154 -19.76 7.29 3.81
N GLU A 155 -19.51 7.22 5.12
CA GLU A 155 -20.34 7.88 6.13
C GLU A 155 -19.64 9.07 6.80
N VAL A 156 -18.36 8.94 7.14
CA VAL A 156 -17.64 9.95 7.94
C VAL A 156 -17.07 11.08 7.08
N VAL A 157 -16.35 10.71 6.01
CA VAL A 157 -15.68 11.66 5.10
C VAL A 157 -16.04 11.32 3.65
N PRO A 158 -17.30 11.48 3.24
CA PRO A 158 -17.75 11.12 1.89
C PRO A 158 -17.10 11.94 0.78
N ASN A 159 -16.42 13.04 1.10
CA ASN A 159 -15.69 13.93 0.19
C ASN A 159 -14.17 13.68 0.17
N TRP A 160 -13.71 12.50 0.65
CA TRP A 160 -12.31 12.11 0.65
C TRP A 160 -11.60 12.29 -0.71
N ASN A 161 -10.28 12.48 -0.68
CA ASN A 161 -9.47 12.71 -1.89
C ASN A 161 -8.32 11.71 -2.04
N LEU A 162 -7.66 11.32 -0.96
CA LEU A 162 -6.54 10.39 -0.99
C LEU A 162 -6.68 9.37 0.14
N VAL A 163 -6.86 8.10 -0.19
CA VAL A 163 -7.00 7.03 0.80
C VAL A 163 -5.91 5.99 0.58
N HIS A 164 -5.18 5.61 1.63
CA HIS A 164 -4.29 4.46 1.64
C HIS A 164 -4.93 3.30 2.41
N ILE A 165 -4.89 2.13 1.78
CA ILE A 165 -5.23 0.84 2.37
C ILE A 165 -4.07 -0.12 2.11
#